data_AF-P72093-F1
#
_entry.id   AF-P72093-F1
#
_cell.length_a   1.000
_cell.length_b   1.000
_cell.length_c   1.000
_cell.angle_alpha   90.00
_cell.angle_beta   90.00
_cell.angle_gamma   90.00
#
_symmetry.space_group_name_H-M   'P 1'
#
loop_
_entity.id
_entity.type
_entity.pdbx_description
1 polymer ?
#
loop_
_entity_poly.entity_id
_entity_poly.type
_entity_poly.pdbx_seq_one_letter_code
_entity_poly.pdbx_strand_id
1 'polypeptide(L)' 'LDGEPVYSYWRYTARKGQTLKLVRAVQGMYGYVCVAGGFDVPEVMGSRSTDLKAGFGGHQGRMLQKGDYLPIGKGAQE' A
#
# COMPACT_ATOMS: atom_id res chain seq x y z
N LEU A 1 -6.15 -7.01 -11.48
CA LEU A 1 -4.87 -6.59 -12.12
C LEU A 1 -5.15 -6.40 -13.60
N ASP A 2 -4.94 -5.20 -14.16
CA ASP A 2 -5.24 -4.87 -15.56
C ASP A 2 -6.68 -5.21 -16.01
N GLY A 3 -7.65 -4.96 -15.12
CA GLY A 3 -9.06 -5.27 -15.35
C GLY A 3 -9.49 -6.65 -14.87
N GLU A 4 -8.56 -7.59 -14.69
CA GLU A 4 -8.89 -8.92 -14.14
C GLU A 4 -9.32 -8.82 -12.67
N PRO A 5 -10.47 -9.43 -12.30
CA PRO A 5 -10.94 -9.47 -10.92
C PRO A 5 -9.93 -10.13 -9.99
N VAL A 6 -9.71 -9.52 -8.82
CA VAL A 6 -8.95 -10.09 -7.71
C VAL A 6 -9.79 -10.01 -6.44
N TYR A 7 -9.68 -11.02 -5.60
CA TYR A 7 -10.49 -11.15 -4.39
C TYR A 7 -9.66 -10.81 -3.14
N SER A 8 -10.29 -10.22 -2.13
CA SER A 8 -9.67 -9.99 -0.83
C SER A 8 -9.24 -11.31 -0.16
N TYR A 9 -8.26 -11.24 0.75
CA TYR A 9 -7.74 -12.38 1.52
C TYR A 9 -6.95 -13.43 0.69
N TRP A 10 -6.45 -13.03 -0.48
CA TRP A 10 -5.58 -13.86 -1.33
C TRP A 10 -4.28 -13.11 -1.68
N ARG A 11 -3.23 -13.88 -2.01
CA ARG A 11 -2.00 -13.34 -2.59
C ARG A 11 -2.05 -13.44 -4.11
N TYR A 12 -1.59 -12.39 -4.79
CA TYR A 12 -1.47 -12.35 -6.25
C TYR A 12 -0.08 -11.84 -6.64
N THR A 13 0.46 -12.38 -7.73
CA THR A 13 1.69 -11.86 -8.33
C THR A 13 1.34 -10.74 -9.30
N ALA A 14 1.76 -9.52 -8.99
CA ALA A 14 1.69 -8.40 -9.92
C ALA A 14 3.00 -8.32 -10.72
N ARG A 15 2.88 -8.17 -12.04
CA ARG A 15 4.03 -7.92 -12.93
C ARG A 15 4.29 -6.42 -13.04
N LYS A 16 5.52 -6.06 -13.43
CA LYS A 16 5.89 -4.67 -13.70
C LYS A 16 4.95 -4.07 -14.75
N GLY A 17 4.41 -2.88 -14.45
CA GLY A 17 3.51 -2.14 -15.34
C GLY A 17 2.02 -2.46 -15.15
N GLN A 18 1.68 -3.51 -14.39
CA GLN A 18 0.28 -3.82 -14.13
C GLN A 18 -0.34 -2.84 -13.13
N THR A 19 -1.65 -2.64 -13.26
CA THR A 19 -2.45 -1.77 -12.39
C THR A 19 -3.44 -2.57 -11.56
N LEU A 20 -3.41 -2.37 -10.24
CA LEU A 20 -4.49 -2.76 -9.34
C LEU A 20 -5.44 -1.57 -9.15
N LYS A 21 -6.70 -1.74 -9.55
CA LYS A 21 -7.75 -0.74 -9.35
C LYS A 21 -8.70 -1.20 -8.25
N LEU A 22 -8.74 -0.48 -7.14
CA LEU A 22 -9.77 -0.63 -6.12
C LEU A 22 -10.98 0.20 -6.52
N VAL A 23 -12.17 -0.38 -6.38
CA VAL A 23 -13.44 0.29 -6.61
C VAL A 23 -14.17 0.52 -5.29
N ARG A 24 -15.23 1.33 -5.31
CA ARG A 24 -16.04 1.61 -4.12
C ARG A 24 -16.54 0.30 -3.50
N ALA A 25 -16.24 0.09 -2.22
CA ALA A 25 -16.81 -1.03 -1.46
C ALA A 25 -18.31 -0.82 -1.24
N VAL A 26 -19.08 -1.89 -1.38
CA VAL A 26 -20.54 -1.90 -1.09
C VAL A 26 -20.79 -2.26 0.38
N GLN A 27 -19.87 -2.99 1.00
CA GLN A 27 -19.91 -3.39 2.41
C GLN A 27 -18.55 -3.16 3.07
N GLY A 28 -18.55 -2.78 4.34
CA GLY A 28 -17.34 -2.40 5.07
C GLY A 28 -16.92 -0.94 4.83
N MET A 29 -15.84 -0.53 5.50
CA MET A 29 -15.32 0.85 5.46
C MET A 29 -13.87 0.92 5.00
N TYR A 30 -13.04 -0.06 5.38
CA TYR A 30 -11.61 -0.05 5.11
C TYR A 30 -11.19 -1.28 4.30
N GLY A 31 -10.30 -1.06 3.34
CA GLY A 31 -9.55 -2.11 2.65
C GLY A 31 -8.06 -1.87 2.82
N TYR A 32 -7.30 -2.96 2.90
CA TYR A 32 -5.85 -2.91 3.06
C TYR A 32 -5.18 -3.55 1.83
N VAL A 33 -4.11 -2.92 1.36
CA VAL A 33 -3.25 -3.44 0.31
C VAL A 33 -1.87 -3.68 0.90
N CYS A 34 -1.38 -4.91 0.74
CA CYS A 34 -0.04 -5.30 1.15
C CYS A 34 0.77 -5.65 -0.09
N VAL A 35 2.04 -5.28 -0.06
CA VAL A 35 3.04 -5.68 -1.07
C VAL A 35 4.11 -6.53 -0.39
N ALA A 36 4.64 -7.51 -1.11
CA ALA A 36 5.77 -8.30 -0.61
C ALA A 36 6.96 -7.38 -0.30
N GLY A 37 7.58 -7.56 0.86
CA GLY A 37 8.65 -6.68 1.36
C GLY A 37 8.16 -5.42 2.08
N GLY A 38 6.86 -5.10 2.00
CA GLY A 38 6.28 -3.90 2.60
C GLY A 38 6.65 -2.60 1.86
N PHE A 39 6.05 -1.49 2.30
CA PHE A 39 6.41 -0.17 1.80
C PHE A 39 7.63 0.36 2.55
N ASP A 40 8.64 0.78 1.80
CA ASP A 40 9.88 1.32 2.34
C ASP A 40 9.70 2.81 2.65
N VAL A 41 9.20 3.08 3.85
CA VAL A 41 9.10 4.44 4.40
C VAL A 41 9.94 4.56 5.66
N PRO A 42 10.43 5.76 5.99
CA PRO A 42 11.23 5.97 7.20
C PRO A 42 10.49 5.51 8.46
N GLU A 43 11.22 4.89 9.38
CA GLU A 43 10.69 4.61 10.70
C GLU A 43 10.77 5.85 11.57
N VAL A 44 9.66 6.15 12.26
CA VAL A 44 9.59 7.17 13.30
C VAL A 44 9.19 6.47 14.59
N MET A 45 10.07 6.54 15.60
CA MET A 45 9.89 5.84 16.88
C MET A 45 9.66 4.33 16.72
N GLY A 46 10.38 3.69 15.78
CA GLY A 46 10.28 2.26 15.52
C GLY A 46 8.99 1.81 14.80
N SER A 47 8.23 2.75 14.22
CA SER A 47 7.00 2.48 13.49
C SER A 47 6.96 3.17 12.13
N ARG A 48 6.21 2.59 11.19
CA ARG A 48 5.92 3.15 9.86
C ARG A 48 4.49 3.71 9.74
N SER A 49 3.71 3.68 10.82
CA SER A 49 2.36 4.26 10.83
C SER A 49 2.38 5.76 10.62
N THR A 50 1.31 6.30 10.03
CA THR A 50 1.14 7.75 9.83
C THR A 50 0.25 8.31 10.94
N ASP A 51 0.73 9.34 11.64
CA ASP A 51 -0.11 10.19 12.48
C ASP A 51 -0.44 11.47 11.70
N LEU A 52 -1.66 11.57 11.21
CA LEU A 52 -2.11 12.72 10.42
C LEU A 52 -2.30 13.99 11.26
N LYS A 53 -2.59 13.86 12.56
CA LYS A 53 -2.81 15.01 13.43
C LYS A 53 -1.46 15.64 13.81
N ALA A 54 -0.47 14.81 14.08
CA ALA A 54 0.88 15.25 14.40
C ALA A 54 1.75 15.51 13.15
N GLY A 55 1.38 14.97 11.99
CA GLY A 55 2.03 15.23 10.71
C GLY A 55 3.35 14.47 10.53
N PHE A 56 3.47 13.24 11.06
CA PHE A 56 4.69 12.44 10.93
C PHE A 56 4.42 10.95 10.63
N GLY A 57 5.48 10.25 10.24
CA GLY A 57 5.45 8.81 9.94
C GLY A 57 4.85 8.51 8.56
N GLY A 58 4.90 7.24 8.15
CA GLY A 58 4.46 6.80 6.84
C GLY A 58 5.09 7.58 5.68
N HIS A 59 4.28 7.91 4.66
CA HIS A 59 4.73 8.72 3.54
C HIS A 59 4.57 10.21 3.86
N GLN A 60 5.68 10.85 4.24
CA GLN A 60 5.76 12.31 4.49
C GLN A 60 4.79 12.83 5.56
N GLY A 61 4.28 11.98 6.47
CA GLY A 61 3.36 12.42 7.53
C GLY A 61 1.98 12.84 7.05
N ARG A 62 1.56 12.43 5.84
CA ARG A 62 0.31 12.88 5.21
C ARG A 62 -0.45 11.74 4.53
N MET A 63 -1.69 12.04 4.12
CA MET A 63 -2.43 11.16 3.22
C MET A 63 -1.72 11.04 1.86
N LEU A 64 -1.86 9.87 1.24
CA LEU A 64 -1.39 9.65 -0.12
C LEU A 64 -2.15 10.53 -1.12
N GLN A 65 -1.45 10.98 -2.13
CA GLN A 65 -1.93 11.86 -3.18
C GLN A 65 -1.63 11.26 -4.55
N LYS A 66 -2.39 11.73 -5.56
CA LYS A 66 -2.16 11.33 -6.94
C LYS A 66 -0.72 11.71 -7.34
N GLY A 67 0.01 10.75 -7.87
CA GLY A 67 1.39 10.93 -8.32
C GLY A 67 2.44 10.58 -7.27
N ASP A 68 2.05 10.19 -6.06
CA ASP A 68 3.00 9.66 -5.09
C ASP A 68 3.62 8.34 -5.57
N TYR A 69 4.91 8.19 -5.31
CA TYR A 69 5.66 6.96 -5.51
C TYR A 69 6.16 6.46 -4.16
N LEU A 70 5.79 5.24 -3.80
CA LEU A 70 6.26 4.58 -2.59
C LEU A 70 7.24 3.47 -2.99
N PRO A 71 8.50 3.53 -2.53
CA PRO A 71 9.41 2.41 -2.72
C PRO A 71 8.94 1.21 -1.90
N ILE A 72 9.34 0.02 -2.33
CA ILE A 72 9.01 -1.23 -1.66
C ILE A 72 10.29 -1.82 -1.07
N GLY A 73 10.17 -2.41 0.12
CA GLY A 73 11.27 -3.12 0.74
C GLY A 73 11.66 -4.36 -0.06
N LYS A 74 12.83 -4.93 0.23
CA LYS A 74 13.22 -6.22 -0.33
C LYS A 74 12.25 -7.29 0.18
N GLY A 75 11.39 -7.79 -0.70
CA GLY A 75 10.58 -8.97 -0.41
C GLY A 75 11.48 -10.19 -0.20
N ALA A 76 10.94 -11.22 0.48
CA ALA A 76 11.54 -12.55 0.40
C ALA A 76 11.61 -12.94 -1.08
N GLN A 77 12.83 -13.14 -1.58
CA GLN A 77 13.03 -13.79 -2.87
C GLN A 77 12.65 -15.27 -2.67
N GLU A 78 11.72 -15.78 -3.46
CA GLU A 78 11.62 -17.24 -3.69
C GLU A 78 12.78 -17.68 -4.59
#